data_AF-A0A6F9BUE0-F1
#
_entry.id   AF-A0A6F9BUE0-F1
#
_cell.length_a   1.000
_cell.length_b   1.000
_cell.length_c   1.000
_cell.angle_alpha   90.00
_cell.angle_beta   90.00
_cell.angle_gamma   90.00
#
_symmetry.space_group_name_H-M   'P 1'
#
loop_
_entity.id
_entity.type
_entity.pdbx_description
1 polymer ?
#
loop_
_entity_poly.entity_id
_entity_poly.type
_entity_poly.pdbx_seq_one_letter_code
_entity_poly.pdbx_strand_id
1 'polypeptide(L)'
;MYKAQYYPLCEVAWWSECVLILARCSGSLTVSSVKTLHNLLGKSCEWFQPSPRVTAAQDGGFLTLECEVHLAQKRGRQDSNMEGVATEGEEGDSDSDEESSAKARYSGYVKQGLYYVTEMERFAPPRKRPRTVVKSYRLVSLRSTTPEELYQRKIDNEEYGEALSLAQAYGLDSDLVYQRQWRKSTSKIHKRSWVLHECVERVPENVDAAKELLHYGLKGTDLEALIAIGNREDGGRKRDGVKEREGEPEKTGATGQGRLQQ
;
A
#
# COMPACT_ATOMS: atom_id res chain seq x y z
N MET A 1 0.98 14.13 31.80
CA MET A 1 0.06 13.00 32.10
C MET A 1 -0.65 12.65 30.79
N TYR A 2 -0.14 11.68 30.02
CA TYR A 2 -0.70 11.33 28.72
C TYR A 2 -2.01 10.57 28.94
N LYS A 3 -3.14 11.13 28.50
CA LYS A 3 -4.42 10.42 28.43
C LYS A 3 -4.24 9.32 27.38
N ALA A 4 -4.17 8.06 27.82
CA ALA A 4 -4.21 6.93 26.90
C ALA A 4 -5.57 6.97 26.19
N GLN A 5 -5.59 7.44 24.95
CA GLN A 5 -6.80 7.52 24.14
C GLN A 5 -7.10 6.10 23.66
N TYR A 6 -7.85 5.35 24.47
CA TYR A 6 -8.33 4.03 24.11
C TYR A 6 -9.37 4.17 23.00
N TYR A 7 -8.98 3.83 21.78
CA TYR A 7 -9.93 3.68 20.68
C TYR A 7 -10.63 2.32 20.80
N PRO A 8 -11.97 2.29 20.88
CA PRO A 8 -12.70 1.04 21.04
C PRO A 8 -12.48 0.11 19.83
N LEU A 9 -12.62 -1.19 20.07
CA LEU A 9 -12.65 -2.18 18.99
C LEU A 9 -13.96 -2.03 18.22
N CYS A 10 -13.88 -1.92 16.89
CA CYS A 10 -15.04 -1.94 16.01
C CYS A 10 -15.31 -3.35 15.46
N GLU A 11 -14.26 -4.16 15.33
CA GLU A 11 -14.38 -5.53 14.82
C GLU A 11 -13.24 -6.43 15.31
N VAL A 12 -13.58 -7.71 15.48
CA VAL A 12 -12.67 -8.78 15.89
C VAL A 12 -12.94 -9.99 15.02
N ALA A 13 -11.88 -10.57 14.45
CA ALA A 13 -11.96 -11.80 13.66
C ALA A 13 -10.81 -12.74 14.03
N TRP A 14 -10.93 -14.01 13.63
CA TRP A 14 -9.89 -15.01 13.88
C TRP A 14 -8.92 -15.08 12.71
N TRP A 15 -7.62 -15.05 13.02
CA TRP A 15 -6.58 -15.46 12.08
C TRP A 15 -6.31 -16.97 12.19
N SER A 16 -6.24 -17.47 13.43
CA SER A 16 -6.14 -18.89 13.77
C SER A 16 -6.58 -19.11 15.23
N GLU A 17 -6.67 -20.35 15.71
CA GLU A 17 -7.06 -20.69 17.10
C GLU A 17 -6.30 -19.90 18.19
N CYS A 18 -5.07 -19.47 17.91
CA CYS A 18 -4.23 -18.72 18.86
C CYS A 18 -4.03 -17.25 18.48
N VAL A 19 -4.64 -16.75 17.41
CA VAL A 19 -4.35 -15.43 16.84
C VAL A 19 -5.64 -14.70 16.42
N LEU A 20 -5.76 -13.44 16.85
CA LEU A 20 -6.90 -12.57 16.58
C LEU A 20 -6.50 -11.42 15.66
N ILE A 21 -7.41 -11.05 14.77
CA ILE A 21 -7.41 -9.80 14.02
C ILE A 21 -8.23 -8.80 14.83
N LEU A 22 -7.63 -7.67 15.19
CA LEU A 22 -8.24 -6.62 16.02
C LEU A 22 -8.28 -5.31 15.22
N ALA A 23 -9.49 -4.84 14.91
CA ALA A 23 -9.73 -3.56 14.24
C ALA A 23 -10.35 -2.56 15.22
N ARG A 24 -9.79 -1.35 15.28
CA ARG A 24 -10.25 -0.27 16.17
C ARG A 24 -10.94 0.85 15.39
N CYS A 25 -11.83 1.58 16.05
CA CYS A 25 -12.54 2.72 15.45
C CYS A 25 -11.61 3.82 14.92
N SER A 26 -10.38 3.93 15.45
CA SER A 26 -9.37 4.86 14.93
C SER A 26 -8.83 4.51 13.55
N GLY A 27 -9.08 3.31 13.04
CA GLY A 27 -8.44 2.80 11.83
C GLY A 27 -7.24 1.91 12.10
N SER A 28 -6.75 1.81 13.34
CA SER A 28 -5.63 0.92 13.65
C SER A 28 -6.06 -0.55 13.60
N LEU A 29 -5.24 -1.38 12.97
CA LEU A 29 -5.44 -2.82 12.82
C LEU A 29 -4.20 -3.60 13.26
N THR A 30 -4.41 -4.65 14.04
CA THR A 30 -3.34 -5.52 14.56
C THR A 30 -3.73 -6.97 14.47
N VAL A 31 -2.81 -7.86 14.11
CA VAL A 31 -2.97 -9.32 14.21
C VAL A 31 -2.20 -9.77 15.45
N SER A 32 -2.88 -10.18 16.51
CA SER A 32 -2.27 -10.38 17.84
C SER A 32 -2.46 -11.79 18.38
N SER A 33 -1.46 -12.29 19.10
CA SER A 33 -1.58 -13.55 19.84
C SER A 33 -2.63 -13.45 20.95
N VAL A 34 -3.50 -14.44 21.09
CA VAL A 34 -4.53 -14.50 22.15
C VAL A 34 -3.90 -14.52 23.54
N LYS A 35 -2.75 -15.17 23.70
CA LYS A 35 -2.11 -15.36 25.01
C LYS A 35 -1.37 -14.13 25.50
N THR A 36 -0.67 -13.44 24.59
CA THR A 36 0.24 -12.35 24.95
C THR A 36 -0.25 -10.97 24.50
N LEU A 37 -1.29 -10.92 23.66
CA LEU A 37 -1.75 -9.72 22.95
C LEU A 37 -0.63 -8.99 22.20
N HIS A 38 0.42 -9.72 21.84
CA HIS A 38 1.54 -9.19 21.06
C HIS A 38 1.19 -9.15 19.57
N ASN A 39 1.42 -8.01 18.93
CA ASN A 39 1.20 -7.81 17.51
C ASN A 39 2.21 -8.61 16.66
N LEU A 40 1.68 -9.50 15.82
CA LEU A 40 2.42 -10.35 14.92
C LEU A 40 2.75 -9.67 13.58
N LEU A 41 2.10 -8.55 13.24
CA LEU A 41 2.44 -7.75 12.05
C LEU A 41 3.76 -6.99 12.20
N GLY A 42 4.19 -6.72 13.44
CA GLY A 42 5.40 -5.95 13.72
C GLY A 42 5.27 -5.03 14.93
N LYS A 43 6.17 -4.04 15.01
CA LYS A 43 6.20 -3.08 16.12
C LYS A 43 5.03 -2.09 16.08
N SER A 44 4.51 -1.79 14.90
CA SER A 44 3.40 -0.87 14.65
C SER A 44 2.16 -1.61 14.15
N CYS A 45 1.01 -0.99 14.34
CA CYS A 45 -0.23 -1.40 13.70
C CYS A 45 -0.30 -0.90 12.25
N GLU A 46 -1.14 -1.55 11.45
CA GLU A 46 -1.52 -1.05 10.14
C GLU A 46 -2.65 -0.02 10.30
N TRP A 47 -2.65 1.01 9.46
CA TRP A 47 -3.61 2.11 9.53
C TRP A 47 -4.54 2.14 8.33
N PHE A 48 -5.84 2.17 8.60
CA PHE A 48 -6.94 2.26 7.64
C PHE A 48 -7.79 3.50 7.92
N GLN A 49 -8.79 3.75 7.08
CA GLN A 49 -9.85 4.71 7.42
C GLN A 49 -10.57 4.29 8.72
N PRO A 50 -11.17 5.24 9.46
CA PRO A 50 -11.86 4.96 10.71
C PRO A 50 -12.92 3.86 10.57
N SER A 51 -12.99 3.00 11.59
CA SER A 51 -13.92 1.86 11.67
C SER A 51 -13.84 0.88 10.49
N PRO A 52 -12.66 0.33 10.18
CA PRO A 52 -12.51 -0.63 9.09
C PRO A 52 -13.24 -1.93 9.44
N ARG A 53 -13.69 -2.63 8.40
CA ARG A 53 -14.32 -3.94 8.53
C ARG A 53 -13.39 -5.07 8.11
N VAL A 54 -13.37 -6.19 8.82
CA VAL A 54 -12.42 -7.30 8.55
C VAL A 54 -13.13 -8.63 8.35
N THR A 55 -12.62 -9.46 7.44
CA THR A 55 -13.08 -10.84 7.30
C THR A 55 -12.31 -11.76 8.27
N ALA A 56 -12.86 -12.95 8.52
CA ALA A 56 -12.05 -14.04 9.05
C ALA A 56 -10.91 -14.37 8.07
N ALA A 57 -9.80 -14.90 8.60
CA ALA A 57 -8.70 -15.32 7.74
C ALA A 57 -9.05 -16.61 7.00
N GLN A 58 -8.66 -16.66 5.73
CA GLN A 58 -8.75 -17.81 4.85
C GLN A 58 -7.47 -17.88 4.01
N ASP A 59 -6.93 -19.09 3.83
CA ASP A 59 -5.74 -19.35 2.98
C ASP A 59 -4.55 -18.42 3.27
N GLY A 60 -4.26 -18.22 4.56
CA GLY A 60 -3.15 -17.40 5.03
C GLY A 60 -3.34 -15.90 4.79
N GLY A 61 -4.57 -15.41 4.67
CA GLY A 61 -4.83 -13.96 4.58
C GLY A 61 -6.24 -13.57 4.97
N PHE A 62 -6.53 -12.28 5.04
CA PHE A 62 -7.87 -11.73 5.24
C PHE A 62 -8.06 -10.46 4.42
N LEU A 63 -9.30 -10.02 4.33
CA LEU A 63 -9.68 -8.79 3.64
C LEU A 63 -10.12 -7.74 4.65
N THR A 64 -9.76 -6.49 4.37
CA THR A 64 -10.18 -5.31 5.12
C THR A 64 -10.91 -4.36 4.19
N LEU A 65 -12.13 -3.99 4.54
CA LEU A 65 -12.92 -2.97 3.86
C LEU A 65 -12.79 -1.65 4.64
N GLU A 66 -12.33 -0.62 3.96
CA GLU A 66 -12.30 0.74 4.49
C GLU A 66 -13.20 1.68 3.67
N CYS A 67 -13.71 2.72 4.32
CA CYS A 67 -14.62 3.69 3.73
C CYS A 67 -14.12 5.11 4.02
N GLU A 68 -13.70 5.82 2.99
CA GLU A 68 -13.40 7.24 3.05
C GLU A 68 -14.69 8.02 2.75
N VAL A 69 -14.99 9.03 3.57
CA VAL A 69 -16.22 9.83 3.44
C VAL A 69 -15.86 11.27 3.14
N HIS A 70 -16.21 11.74 1.94
CA HIS A 70 -16.05 13.12 1.54
C HIS A 70 -17.39 13.85 1.56
N LEU A 71 -17.43 14.97 2.25
CA LEU A 71 -18.53 15.93 2.13
C LEU A 71 -18.26 16.79 0.91
N ALA A 72 -19.20 16.82 -0.04
CA ALA A 72 -19.06 17.70 -1.20
C ALA A 72 -18.93 19.15 -0.71
N GLN A 73 -17.86 19.82 -1.15
CA GLN A 73 -17.70 21.25 -0.89
C GLN A 73 -18.88 22.00 -1.54
N LYS A 74 -19.48 22.92 -0.79
CA LYS A 74 -20.50 23.85 -1.32
C LYS A 74 -19.79 24.60 -2.45
N ARG A 75 -20.19 24.38 -3.72
CA ARG A 75 -19.66 25.17 -4.83
C ARG A 75 -19.93 26.64 -4.52
N GLY A 76 -18.87 27.37 -4.17
CA GLY A 76 -18.87 28.83 -4.20
C GLY A 76 -19.13 29.23 -5.64
N ARG A 77 -20.18 30.02 -5.85
CA ARG A 77 -20.54 30.58 -7.15
C ARG A 77 -19.37 31.46 -7.58
N GLN A 78 -18.54 30.96 -8.49
CA GLN A 78 -17.44 31.70 -9.07
C GLN A 78 -18.05 32.64 -10.12
N ASP A 79 -17.93 33.95 -9.90
CA ASP A 79 -18.46 34.98 -10.78
C ASP A 79 -17.84 34.89 -12.18
N SER A 80 -18.65 34.51 -13.16
CA SER A 80 -18.39 34.81 -14.56
C SER A 80 -19.29 35.98 -14.96
N ASN A 81 -18.67 37.15 -15.06
CA ASN A 81 -19.18 38.39 -15.60
C ASN A 81 -19.76 38.19 -17.02
N MET A 82 -21.08 38.35 -17.20
CA MET A 82 -21.71 38.78 -18.46
C MET A 82 -23.12 39.30 -18.16
N GLU A 83 -23.41 40.47 -18.72
CA GLU A 83 -24.57 41.34 -18.54
C GLU A 83 -25.94 40.69 -18.80
N GLY A 84 -26.97 41.18 -18.10
CA GLY A 84 -28.31 41.32 -18.67
C GLY A 84 -29.48 40.81 -17.84
N VAL A 85 -30.31 41.77 -17.43
CA VAL A 85 -31.72 41.67 -17.01
C VAL A 85 -31.97 41.47 -15.51
N ALA A 86 -32.46 42.56 -14.91
CA ALA A 86 -32.93 42.66 -13.55
C ALA A 86 -34.06 41.65 -13.25
N THR A 87 -33.91 40.93 -12.15
CA THR A 87 -35.04 40.37 -11.41
C THR A 87 -34.72 40.55 -9.94
N GLU A 88 -35.63 41.23 -9.23
CA GLU A 88 -35.44 41.68 -7.86
C GLU A 88 -35.39 40.51 -6.88
N GLY A 89 -34.45 40.59 -5.93
CA GLY A 89 -34.59 39.94 -4.61
C GLY A 89 -33.87 38.61 -4.39
N GLU A 90 -32.58 38.47 -4.71
CA GLU A 90 -31.73 37.44 -4.10
C GLU A 90 -30.90 38.05 -2.96
N GLU A 91 -31.36 37.94 -1.71
CA GLU A 91 -30.50 38.15 -0.55
C GLU A 91 -29.47 37.01 -0.50
N GLY A 92 -28.23 37.33 -0.88
CA GLY A 92 -27.11 36.40 -0.91
C GLY A 92 -26.70 35.95 0.48
N ASP A 93 -26.78 34.64 0.73
CA ASP A 93 -26.31 34.01 1.96
C ASP A 93 -24.84 33.59 1.81
N SER A 94 -23.96 34.57 2.02
CA SER A 94 -22.52 34.41 2.17
C SER A 94 -22.19 34.06 3.62
N ASP A 95 -22.33 32.78 3.99
CA ASP A 95 -21.73 32.22 5.20
C ASP A 95 -20.21 32.10 5.00
N SER A 96 -19.52 33.22 5.14
CA SER A 96 -18.13 33.24 5.57
C SER A 96 -18.15 33.03 7.08
N ASP A 97 -17.40 32.04 7.58
CA ASP A 97 -17.27 31.70 9.02
C ASP A 97 -16.51 32.78 9.84
N GLU A 98 -16.61 34.04 9.43
CA GLU A 98 -16.09 35.19 10.16
C GLU A 98 -17.29 36.00 10.68
N GLU A 99 -17.66 35.70 11.93
CA GLU A 99 -18.58 36.45 12.78
C GLU A 99 -20.05 36.55 12.32
N SER A 100 -20.82 35.46 12.52
CA SER A 100 -22.30 35.55 12.45
C SER A 100 -22.82 36.55 13.49
N SER A 101 -23.11 37.77 13.04
CA SER A 101 -23.57 38.88 13.90
C SER A 101 -24.75 38.45 14.77
N ALA A 102 -24.80 38.93 16.02
CA ALA A 102 -25.87 38.60 16.97
C ALA A 102 -27.28 38.88 16.42
N LYS A 103 -27.39 39.87 15.52
CA LYS A 103 -28.60 40.23 14.79
C LYS A 103 -29.09 39.13 13.84
N ALA A 104 -28.19 38.46 13.13
CA ALA A 104 -28.54 37.35 12.23
C ALA A 104 -29.05 36.13 13.01
N ARG A 105 -28.40 35.82 14.15
CA ARG A 105 -28.83 34.74 15.05
C ARG A 105 -30.21 35.01 15.65
N TYR A 106 -30.45 36.22 16.16
CA TYR A 106 -31.74 36.59 16.76
C TYR A 106 -32.88 36.65 15.73
N SER A 107 -32.62 37.19 14.53
CA SER A 107 -33.56 37.21 13.40
C SER A 107 -34.07 35.81 13.03
N GLY A 108 -33.18 34.80 13.02
CA GLY A 108 -33.55 33.42 12.74
C GLY A 108 -34.56 32.85 13.75
N TYR A 109 -34.33 33.07 15.05
CA TYR A 109 -35.25 32.62 16.09
C TYR A 109 -36.61 33.32 16.03
N VAL A 110 -36.63 34.62 15.71
CA VAL A 110 -37.88 35.39 15.56
C VAL A 110 -38.70 34.88 14.36
N LYS A 111 -38.05 34.64 13.20
CA LYS A 111 -38.73 34.06 12.03
C LYS A 111 -39.28 32.67 12.34
N GLN A 112 -38.51 31.83 13.04
CA GLN A 112 -38.96 30.49 13.42
C GLN A 112 -40.14 30.52 14.40
N GLY A 113 -40.13 31.42 15.38
CA GLY A 113 -41.26 31.64 16.29
C GLY A 113 -42.51 32.13 15.55
N LEU A 114 -42.35 33.08 14.62
CA LEU A 114 -43.46 33.59 13.80
C LEU A 114 -44.07 32.49 12.91
N TYR A 115 -43.25 31.61 12.32
CA TYR A 115 -43.76 30.46 11.56
C TYR A 115 -44.60 29.51 12.41
N TYR A 116 -44.15 29.16 13.62
CA TYR A 116 -44.90 28.27 14.50
C TYR A 116 -46.24 28.83 14.98
N VAL A 117 -46.33 30.15 15.14
CA VAL A 117 -47.57 30.81 15.61
C VAL A 117 -48.54 31.09 14.47
N THR A 118 -48.02 31.43 13.29
CA THR A 118 -48.84 31.96 12.19
C THR A 118 -49.00 31.00 11.02
N GLU A 119 -48.19 29.94 10.95
CA GLU A 119 -48.07 29.02 9.81
C GLU A 119 -47.86 29.72 8.45
N MET A 120 -47.50 31.01 8.45
CA MET A 120 -47.31 31.78 7.23
C MET A 120 -46.00 31.37 6.54
N GLU A 121 -46.11 30.99 5.27
CA GLU A 121 -44.97 30.47 4.48
C GLU A 121 -43.80 31.45 4.33
N ARG A 122 -44.06 32.75 4.43
CA ARG A 122 -43.02 33.81 4.43
C ARG A 122 -42.05 33.74 5.62
N PHE A 123 -42.41 33.05 6.69
CA PHE A 123 -41.57 32.85 7.87
C PHE A 123 -41.00 31.43 7.95
N ALA A 124 -41.33 30.55 6.99
CA ALA A 124 -40.88 29.18 6.99
C ALA A 124 -39.33 29.11 7.04
N PRO A 125 -38.75 28.25 7.90
CA PRO A 125 -37.30 28.07 7.94
C PRO A 125 -36.77 27.70 6.55
N PRO A 126 -35.62 28.25 6.13
CA PRO A 126 -35.04 27.92 4.83
C PRO A 126 -34.78 26.42 4.73
N ARG A 127 -35.24 25.81 3.64
CA ARG A 127 -35.04 24.37 3.40
C ARG A 127 -33.55 24.11 3.22
N LYS A 128 -32.94 23.40 4.16
CA LYS A 128 -31.53 22.99 4.06
C LYS A 128 -31.36 22.15 2.79
N ARG A 129 -30.56 22.63 1.84
CA ARG A 129 -30.24 21.86 0.64
C ARG A 129 -29.54 20.56 1.06
N PRO A 130 -29.91 19.39 0.50
CA PRO A 130 -29.25 18.15 0.83
C PRO A 130 -27.76 18.27 0.49
N ARG A 131 -26.90 17.97 1.47
CA ARG A 131 -25.46 17.88 1.25
C ARG A 131 -25.13 16.51 0.66
N THR A 132 -24.54 16.49 -0.53
CA THR A 132 -24.07 15.23 -1.13
C THR A 132 -22.89 14.69 -0.32
N VAL A 133 -23.01 13.44 0.12
CA VAL A 133 -21.94 12.68 0.76
C VAL A 133 -21.42 11.67 -0.24
N VAL A 134 -20.14 11.75 -0.58
CA VAL A 134 -19.46 10.78 -1.43
C VAL A 134 -18.73 9.80 -0.53
N LYS A 135 -18.88 8.50 -0.79
CA LYS A 135 -18.18 7.43 -0.07
C LYS A 135 -17.31 6.66 -1.04
N SER A 136 -16.03 6.57 -0.75
CA SER A 136 -15.06 5.77 -1.49
C SER A 136 -14.73 4.53 -0.68
N TYR A 137 -14.98 3.35 -1.23
CA TYR A 137 -14.72 2.08 -0.58
C TYR A 137 -13.46 1.44 -1.16
N ARG A 138 -12.53 1.02 -0.31
CA ARG A 138 -11.34 0.28 -0.71
C ARG A 138 -11.29 -1.07 0.01
N LEU A 139 -11.09 -2.13 -0.77
CA LEU A 139 -10.89 -3.48 -0.26
C LEU A 139 -9.39 -3.80 -0.34
N VAL A 140 -8.79 -4.12 0.81
CA VAL A 140 -7.36 -4.40 0.95
C VAL A 140 -7.18 -5.84 1.41
N SER A 141 -6.28 -6.59 0.77
CA SER A 141 -5.92 -7.95 1.19
C SER A 141 -4.61 -7.94 1.96
N LEU A 142 -4.63 -8.55 3.15
CA LEU A 142 -3.44 -8.83 3.95
C LEU A 142 -3.18 -10.33 3.90
N ARG A 143 -1.96 -10.73 3.55
CA ARG A 143 -1.56 -12.13 3.44
C ARG A 143 -0.26 -12.38 4.18
N SER A 144 -0.12 -13.56 4.77
CA SER A 144 1.16 -14.06 5.24
C SER A 144 2.00 -14.45 4.04
N THR A 145 3.11 -13.75 3.87
CA THR A 145 4.12 -14.02 2.85
C THR A 145 5.43 -14.34 3.53
N THR A 146 6.16 -15.31 2.97
CA THR A 146 7.54 -15.57 3.40
C THR A 146 8.46 -14.47 2.86
N PRO A 147 9.59 -14.17 3.53
CA PRO A 147 10.57 -13.21 3.02
C PRO A 147 11.06 -13.53 1.61
N GLU A 148 11.18 -14.82 1.27
CA GLU A 148 11.60 -15.30 -0.05
C GLU A 148 10.56 -15.01 -1.13
N GLU A 149 9.28 -15.27 -0.85
CA GLU A 149 8.17 -14.96 -1.77
C GLU A 149 8.03 -13.45 -1.97
N LEU A 150 8.12 -12.68 -0.89
CA LEU A 150 8.09 -11.22 -0.94
C LEU A 150 9.26 -10.70 -1.78
N TYR A 151 10.46 -11.23 -1.58
CA TYR A 151 11.65 -10.86 -2.33
C TYR A 151 11.50 -11.09 -3.83
N GLN A 152 11.03 -12.28 -4.25
CA GLN A 152 10.77 -12.56 -5.66
C GLN A 152 9.71 -11.63 -6.25
N ARG A 153 8.63 -11.39 -5.51
CA ARG A 153 7.57 -10.48 -5.94
C ARG A 153 8.07 -9.04 -6.10
N LYS A 154 8.94 -8.55 -5.21
CA LYS A 154 9.56 -7.22 -5.31
C LYS A 154 10.49 -7.12 -6.53
N ILE A 155 11.22 -8.19 -6.85
CA ILE A 155 12.01 -8.27 -8.09
C ILE A 155 11.11 -8.20 -9.33
N ASP A 156 9.99 -8.94 -9.34
CA ASP A 156 9.06 -8.97 -10.47
C ASP A 156 8.33 -7.64 -10.69
N ASN A 157 8.03 -6.92 -9.61
CA ASN A 157 7.42 -5.59 -9.62
C ASN A 157 8.41 -4.45 -9.90
N GLU A 158 9.70 -4.75 -10.10
CA GLU A 158 10.76 -3.75 -10.37
C GLU A 158 11.07 -2.83 -9.17
N GLU A 159 10.70 -3.23 -7.97
CA GLU A 159 10.96 -2.53 -6.71
C GLU A 159 12.34 -2.94 -6.16
N TYR A 160 13.38 -2.73 -6.96
CA TYR A 160 14.72 -3.27 -6.69
C TYR A 160 15.35 -2.74 -5.40
N GLY A 161 15.08 -1.50 -5.02
CA GLY A 161 15.60 -0.91 -3.78
C GLY A 161 15.11 -1.64 -2.53
N GLU A 162 13.84 -2.03 -2.51
CA GLU A 162 13.23 -2.81 -1.44
C GLU A 162 13.67 -4.28 -1.49
N ALA A 163 13.81 -4.84 -2.70
CA ALA A 163 14.38 -6.19 -2.84
C ALA A 163 15.80 -6.27 -2.26
N LEU A 164 16.65 -5.26 -2.48
CA LEU A 164 18.00 -5.21 -1.91
C LEU A 164 17.99 -5.08 -0.39
N SER A 165 17.10 -4.26 0.18
CA SER A 165 16.99 -4.13 1.63
C SER A 165 16.48 -5.42 2.28
N LEU A 166 15.52 -6.12 1.65
CA LEU A 166 15.09 -7.46 2.05
C LEU A 166 16.25 -8.46 1.96
N ALA A 167 17.03 -8.45 0.88
CA ALA A 167 18.17 -9.34 0.73
C ALA A 167 19.20 -9.15 1.85
N GLN A 168 19.50 -7.90 2.21
CA GLN A 168 20.41 -7.60 3.33
C GLN A 168 19.83 -8.00 4.69
N ALA A 169 18.53 -7.78 4.91
CA ALA A 169 17.88 -8.05 6.18
C ALA A 169 17.73 -9.56 6.47
N TYR A 170 17.49 -10.38 5.45
CA TYR A 170 17.26 -11.82 5.58
C TYR A 170 18.40 -12.70 5.03
N GLY A 171 19.48 -12.11 4.52
CA GLY A 171 20.60 -12.84 3.94
C GLY A 171 20.27 -13.55 2.61
N LEU A 172 19.39 -12.95 1.79
CA LEU A 172 19.04 -13.49 0.46
C LEU A 172 20.07 -13.05 -0.60
N ASP A 173 20.11 -13.76 -1.73
CA ASP A 173 21.08 -13.50 -2.81
C ASP A 173 20.75 -12.19 -3.55
N SER A 174 21.45 -11.10 -3.23
CA SER A 174 21.31 -9.79 -3.88
C SER A 174 21.62 -9.81 -5.38
N ASP A 175 22.38 -10.80 -5.87
CA ASP A 175 22.70 -10.89 -7.29
C ASP A 175 21.46 -11.17 -8.14
N LEU A 176 20.42 -11.80 -7.60
CA LEU A 176 19.17 -12.01 -8.33
C LEU A 176 18.50 -10.68 -8.70
N VAL A 177 18.57 -9.67 -7.82
CA VAL A 177 18.08 -8.31 -8.13
C VAL A 177 18.88 -7.72 -9.29
N TYR A 178 20.21 -7.78 -9.22
CA TYR A 178 21.08 -7.21 -10.25
C TYR A 178 20.98 -7.96 -11.58
N GLN A 179 20.79 -9.28 -11.57
CA GLN A 179 20.52 -10.06 -12.77
C GLN A 179 19.22 -9.63 -13.46
N ARG A 180 18.17 -9.37 -12.68
CA ARG A 180 16.91 -8.86 -13.23
C ARG A 180 17.06 -7.44 -13.77
N GLN A 181 17.76 -6.56 -13.06
CA GLN A 181 18.11 -5.23 -13.54
C GLN A 181 18.90 -5.29 -14.84
N TRP A 182 19.91 -6.16 -14.95
CA TRP A 182 20.75 -6.35 -16.14
C TRP A 182 19.96 -6.67 -17.40
N ARG A 183 18.88 -7.46 -17.28
CA ARG A 183 18.01 -7.78 -18.42
C ARG A 183 17.33 -6.54 -19.03
N LYS A 184 17.17 -5.46 -18.25
CA LYS A 184 16.58 -4.19 -18.71
C LYS A 184 17.60 -3.05 -18.85
N SER A 185 18.65 -3.01 -18.05
CA SER A 185 19.70 -1.98 -18.06
C SER A 185 21.02 -2.52 -17.50
N THR A 186 22.16 -2.19 -18.14
CA THR A 186 23.50 -2.70 -17.80
C THR A 186 23.98 -2.23 -16.41
N SER A 187 23.60 -2.94 -15.35
CA SER A 187 23.89 -2.65 -13.94
C SER A 187 25.07 -3.45 -13.36
N LYS A 188 25.63 -3.05 -12.21
CA LYS A 188 26.86 -3.65 -11.67
C LYS A 188 26.62 -5.02 -11.00
N ILE A 189 26.66 -6.10 -11.78
CA ILE A 189 26.63 -7.47 -11.25
C ILE A 189 28.01 -7.88 -10.75
N HIS A 190 28.07 -8.54 -9.59
CA HIS A 190 29.32 -8.96 -8.95
C HIS A 190 29.81 -10.34 -9.43
N LYS A 191 28.91 -11.25 -9.82
CA LYS A 191 29.24 -12.56 -10.41
C LYS A 191 29.72 -12.43 -11.86
N ARG A 192 31.04 -12.39 -12.08
CA ARG A 192 31.66 -12.16 -13.41
C ARG A 192 31.43 -13.33 -14.37
N SER A 193 31.43 -14.55 -13.84
CA SER A 193 31.13 -15.77 -14.62
C SER A 193 29.73 -15.78 -15.24
N TRP A 194 28.72 -15.25 -14.54
CA TRP A 194 27.35 -15.15 -15.07
C TRP A 194 27.27 -14.08 -16.17
N VAL A 195 27.89 -12.93 -15.93
CA VAL A 195 27.94 -11.81 -16.88
C VAL A 195 28.53 -12.23 -18.21
N LEU A 196 29.68 -12.92 -18.21
CA LEU A 196 30.35 -13.35 -19.44
C LEU A 196 29.52 -14.35 -20.23
N HIS A 197 28.82 -15.27 -19.56
CA HIS A 197 27.89 -16.19 -20.21
C HIS A 197 26.72 -15.42 -20.87
N GLU A 198 26.12 -14.45 -20.18
CA GLU A 198 25.07 -13.63 -20.76
C GLU A 198 25.56 -12.76 -21.91
N CYS A 199 26.79 -12.24 -21.88
CA CYS A 199 27.39 -11.53 -23.01
C CYS A 199 27.53 -12.40 -24.27
N VAL A 200 27.66 -13.72 -24.11
CA VAL A 200 27.80 -14.68 -25.21
C VAL A 200 26.45 -15.17 -25.73
N GLU A 201 25.50 -15.46 -24.84
CA GLU A 201 24.20 -16.03 -25.20
C GLU A 201 23.15 -14.99 -25.62
N ARG A 202 23.26 -13.74 -25.14
CA ARG A 202 22.24 -12.73 -25.37
C ARG A 202 22.40 -12.06 -26.73
N VAL A 203 21.30 -11.97 -27.48
CA VAL A 203 21.18 -11.16 -28.70
C VAL A 203 20.33 -9.91 -28.39
N PRO A 204 20.92 -8.70 -28.31
CA PRO A 204 20.17 -7.46 -28.11
C PRO A 204 19.38 -7.05 -29.35
N GLU A 205 18.23 -6.40 -29.16
CA GLU A 205 17.37 -5.94 -30.25
C GLU A 205 17.88 -4.65 -30.94
N ASN A 206 18.77 -3.89 -30.29
CA ASN A 206 19.33 -2.65 -30.80
C ASN A 206 20.85 -2.75 -31.03
N VAL A 207 21.36 -2.14 -32.10
CA VAL A 207 22.78 -2.15 -32.48
C VAL A 207 23.65 -1.50 -31.41
N ASP A 208 23.19 -0.39 -30.83
CA ASP A 208 23.91 0.29 -29.75
C ASP A 208 24.00 -0.59 -28.49
N ALA A 209 22.93 -1.32 -28.17
CA ALA A 209 22.92 -2.26 -27.05
C ALA A 209 23.85 -3.47 -27.31
N ALA A 210 23.92 -3.95 -28.55
CA ALA A 210 24.88 -4.98 -28.95
C ALA A 210 26.33 -4.53 -28.80
N LYS A 211 26.62 -3.27 -29.20
CA LYS A 211 27.94 -2.68 -29.05
C LYS A 211 28.36 -2.53 -27.58
N GLU A 212 27.46 -2.05 -26.73
CA GLU A 212 27.70 -1.94 -25.28
C GLU A 212 27.91 -3.31 -24.62
N LEU A 213 27.09 -4.32 -24.97
CA LEU A 213 27.22 -5.69 -24.46
C LEU A 213 28.58 -6.30 -24.81
N LEU A 214 29.02 -6.13 -26.07
CA LEU A 214 30.32 -6.58 -26.56
C LEU A 214 31.47 -5.87 -25.85
N HIS A 215 31.42 -4.54 -25.74
CA HIS A 215 32.45 -3.78 -25.02
C HIS A 215 32.53 -4.17 -23.54
N TYR A 216 31.40 -4.46 -22.91
CA TYR A 216 31.35 -4.93 -21.53
C TYR A 216 31.96 -6.32 -21.38
N GLY A 217 31.59 -7.27 -22.26
CA GLY A 217 32.17 -8.62 -22.28
C GLY A 217 33.69 -8.60 -22.48
N LEU A 218 34.19 -7.79 -23.43
CA LEU A 218 35.62 -7.61 -23.70
C LEU A 218 36.38 -7.06 -22.49
N LYS A 219 35.80 -6.11 -21.75
CA LYS A 219 36.39 -5.61 -20.49
C LYS A 219 36.37 -6.67 -19.39
N GLY A 220 35.38 -7.56 -19.40
CA GLY A 220 35.24 -8.66 -18.44
C GLY A 220 36.18 -9.85 -18.69
N THR A 221 36.84 -9.93 -19.86
CA THR A 221 37.78 -11.00 -20.23
C THR A 221 39.26 -10.69 -19.95
N ASP A 222 39.55 -9.74 -19.07
CA ASP A 222 40.94 -9.43 -18.68
C ASP A 222 41.59 -10.63 -17.94
N LEU A 223 42.93 -10.70 -17.96
CA LEU A 223 43.72 -11.80 -17.39
C LEU A 223 43.39 -12.03 -15.91
N GLU A 224 43.16 -10.94 -15.16
CA GLU A 224 42.76 -10.96 -13.76
C GLU A 224 41.35 -11.58 -13.56
N ALA A 225 40.44 -11.35 -14.50
CA ALA A 225 39.09 -11.95 -14.46
C ALA A 225 39.12 -13.45 -14.77
N LEU A 226 39.98 -13.89 -15.69
CA LEU A 226 40.17 -15.32 -15.99
C LEU A 226 40.77 -16.08 -14.78
N ILE A 227 41.69 -15.46 -14.05
CA ILE A 227 42.29 -16.04 -12.84
C ILE A 227 41.22 -16.16 -11.73
N ALA A 228 40.42 -15.13 -11.49
CA ALA A 228 39.35 -15.15 -10.48
C ALA A 228 38.28 -16.22 -10.77
N ILE A 229 37.91 -16.41 -12.04
CA ILE A 229 36.99 -17.49 -12.47
C ILE A 229 37.63 -18.87 -12.22
N GLY A 230 38.92 -19.03 -12.55
CA GLY A 230 39.68 -20.27 -12.32
C GLY A 230 39.74 -20.67 -10.84
N ASN A 231 39.84 -19.70 -9.93
CA ASN A 231 39.91 -19.91 -8.49
C ASN A 231 38.55 -20.17 -7.82
N ARG A 232 37.43 -20.15 -8.56
CA ARG A 232 36.05 -20.28 -8.03
C ARG A 232 35.64 -19.24 -6.97
N GLU A 233 36.32 -18.09 -6.93
CA GLU A 233 36.04 -17.01 -5.97
C GLU A 233 34.62 -16.42 -6.16
N ASP A 234 34.05 -16.55 -7.36
CA ASP A 234 32.71 -16.07 -7.73
C ASP A 234 31.54 -17.02 -7.38
N GLY A 235 31.80 -18.15 -6.70
CA GLY A 235 30.76 -19.10 -6.28
C GLY A 235 30.10 -19.91 -7.41
N GLY A 236 30.43 -19.64 -8.68
CA GLY A 236 29.99 -20.39 -9.86
C GLY A 236 28.47 -20.40 -10.09
N ARG A 237 28.06 -20.78 -11.31
CA ARG A 237 26.65 -21.04 -11.62
C ARG A 237 26.20 -22.27 -10.83
N LYS A 238 25.30 -22.09 -9.86
CA LYS A 238 24.48 -23.22 -9.40
C LYS A 238 23.70 -23.69 -10.62
N ARG A 239 24.08 -24.83 -11.19
CA ARG A 239 23.31 -25.48 -12.25
C ARG A 239 21.93 -25.74 -11.66
N ASP A 240 20.91 -25.14 -12.24
CA ASP A 240 19.53 -25.56 -12.01
C ASP A 240 19.49 -27.06 -12.32
N GLY A 241 19.18 -27.85 -11.30
CA GLY A 241 19.23 -29.29 -11.36
C GLY A 241 18.25 -29.83 -12.39
N VAL A 242 18.78 -30.39 -13.47
CA VAL A 242 18.10 -31.48 -14.18
C VAL A 242 18.03 -32.63 -13.17
N LYS A 243 16.85 -32.85 -12.61
CA LYS A 243 16.54 -34.03 -11.78
C LYS A 243 16.60 -35.26 -12.68
N GLU A 244 17.73 -35.97 -12.67
CA GLU A 244 17.73 -37.40 -12.93
C GLU A 244 16.97 -38.09 -11.80
N ARG A 245 16.06 -38.98 -12.18
CA ARG A 245 15.16 -39.71 -11.31
C ARG A 245 15.94 -40.77 -10.54
N GLU A 246 15.92 -40.74 -9.22
CA GLU A 246 15.98 -41.97 -8.40
C GLU A 246 15.12 -41.85 -7.13
N GLY A 247 14.31 -42.90 -6.94
CA GLY A 247 13.76 -43.47 -5.70
C GLY A 247 13.47 -42.62 -4.46
N GLU A 248 12.18 -42.52 -4.15
CA GLU A 248 11.58 -42.33 -2.81
C GLU A 248 12.08 -43.36 -1.76
N PRO A 249 12.00 -43.09 -0.44
CA PRO A 249 10.70 -43.12 0.26
C PRO A 249 10.47 -42.08 1.39
N GLU A 250 9.18 -41.94 1.70
CA GLU A 250 8.53 -41.15 2.75
C GLU A 250 9.20 -41.16 4.14
N LYS A 251 9.09 -40.02 4.84
CA LYS A 251 8.50 -39.93 6.20
C LYS A 251 8.28 -38.48 6.67
N THR A 252 7.00 -38.17 6.90
CA THR A 252 6.41 -37.42 8.04
C THR A 252 7.21 -36.34 8.77
N GLY A 253 6.59 -35.15 8.96
CA GLY A 253 6.74 -34.39 10.22
C GLY A 253 6.79 -32.86 10.10
N ALA A 254 5.65 -32.24 10.39
CA ALA A 254 5.38 -30.82 10.63
C ALA A 254 6.49 -29.99 11.33
N THR A 255 6.64 -28.71 10.97
CA THR A 255 5.99 -27.54 11.63
C THR A 255 6.77 -26.26 11.24
N GLY A 256 6.24 -25.45 10.32
CA GLY A 256 6.84 -24.18 9.91
C GLY A 256 6.26 -23.00 10.68
N GLN A 257 7.07 -22.35 11.52
CA GLN A 257 6.77 -21.02 12.05
C GLN A 257 7.10 -19.97 10.98
N GLY A 258 6.08 -19.53 10.24
CA GLY A 258 6.16 -18.39 9.33
C GLY A 258 5.80 -17.09 10.06
N ARG A 259 6.76 -16.17 10.16
CA ARG A 259 6.56 -14.82 10.71
C ARG A 259 6.05 -13.92 9.57
N LEU A 260 4.85 -13.37 9.74
CA LEU A 260 4.26 -12.36 8.85
C LEU A 260 5.15 -11.13 8.75
N GLN A 261 5.59 -10.79 7.53
CA GLN A 261 6.17 -9.48 7.20
C GLN A 261 5.64 -9.02 5.83
N GLN A 262 5.46 -7.70 5.73
CA GLN A 262 4.66 -6.93 4.77
C GLN A 262 5.02 -7.14 3.30
#